data_AF-A0A8T1V7V4-F1
#
_entry.id   AF-A0A8T1V7V4-F1
#
_cell.length_a   1.000
_cell.length_b   1.000
_cell.length_c   1.000
_cell.angle_alpha   90.00
_cell.angle_beta   90.00
_cell.angle_gamma   90.00
#
_symmetry.space_group_name_H-M   'P 1'
#
loop_
_entity.id
_entity.type
_entity.pdbx_description
1 polymer ?
#
loop_
_entity_poly.entity_id
_entity_poly.type
_entity_poly.pdbx_seq_one_letter_code
_entity_poly.pdbx_strand_id
1 'polypeptide(L)'
;MLTQDDFVKMLSTGKKLAASTIKNRVSYLYKQYRQIGGNANDLSYLSSYSKVVRHINESSKSDEGRKTYIFHVISLISTKAGKIVSDDARRKYQAAAQRAREKSKKQSLDNVATDKQQINYVSIDGLTRQLETKIHELFADYDMPYQATKISEADFAKWSIESDRKDIKSFARELQRCVMLACYCYQPALRSDWSTLNITSAAINRLDVEHNWIQVLRGGRIRLIMNNFKNVKTFGRHIIEVDNVHLKRYLKYWIDLLGRLLGTKPERLFIYQLSPLKEVKLISTTRDAFGKAVARNSEKLFDRPQTVNSFRHAWEKKFQEDPAYQSMTQAERQALHHKLLHGVFTGQLYNWQRRGYTPIA
;
A
#
# COMPACT_ATOMS: atom_id res chain seq x y z
N MET A 1 -31.70 -26.77 -1.36
CA MET A 1 -31.33 -25.38 -1.01
C MET A 1 -29.83 -25.24 -1.16
N LEU A 2 -29.36 -24.08 -1.62
CA LEU A 2 -27.93 -23.81 -1.78
C LEU A 2 -27.27 -23.58 -0.42
N THR A 3 -26.10 -24.18 -0.24
CA THR A 3 -25.22 -24.01 0.92
C THR A 3 -24.13 -22.98 0.63
N GLN A 4 -23.43 -22.53 1.66
CA GLN A 4 -22.29 -21.64 1.49
C GLN A 4 -21.18 -22.26 0.60
N ASP A 5 -20.97 -23.58 0.71
CA ASP A 5 -19.99 -24.32 -0.10
C ASP A 5 -20.35 -24.38 -1.57
N ASP A 6 -21.64 -24.37 -1.90
CA ASP A 6 -22.09 -24.31 -3.29
C ASP A 6 -21.65 -23.00 -3.96
N PHE A 7 -21.74 -21.87 -3.25
CA PHE A 7 -21.22 -20.59 -3.74
C PHE A 7 -19.69 -20.59 -3.89
N VAL A 8 -18.96 -21.25 -2.98
CA VAL A 8 -17.50 -21.42 -3.09
C VAL A 8 -17.17 -22.20 -4.36
N LYS A 9 -17.83 -23.34 -4.60
CA LYS A 9 -17.64 -24.16 -5.80
C LYS A 9 -17.94 -23.37 -7.07
N MET A 10 -19.10 -22.70 -7.13
CA MET A 10 -19.50 -21.89 -8.28
C MET A 10 -18.44 -20.83 -8.62
N LEU A 11 -17.95 -20.06 -7.64
CA LEU A 11 -16.95 -19.02 -7.87
C LEU A 11 -15.55 -19.56 -8.19
N SER A 12 -15.24 -20.79 -7.75
CA SER A 12 -13.96 -21.45 -8.02
C SER A 12 -13.87 -22.07 -9.41
N THR A 13 -15.01 -22.33 -10.08
CA THR A 13 -15.06 -22.81 -11.47
C THR A 13 -14.73 -21.74 -12.52
N GLY A 14 -14.60 -20.47 -12.10
CA GLY A 14 -14.29 -19.35 -12.98
C GLY A 14 -12.79 -19.02 -13.04
N LYS A 15 -12.47 -17.73 -13.26
CA LYS A 15 -11.09 -17.23 -13.19
C LYS A 15 -10.49 -17.54 -11.82
N LYS A 16 -9.18 -17.86 -11.77
CA LYS A 16 -8.46 -18.08 -10.51
C LYS A 16 -8.54 -16.82 -9.63
N LEU A 17 -9.24 -16.93 -8.49
CA LEU A 17 -9.39 -15.87 -7.50
C LEU A 17 -8.60 -16.20 -6.24
N ALA A 18 -8.11 -15.18 -5.53
CA ALA A 18 -7.50 -15.37 -4.21
C ALA A 18 -8.54 -15.86 -3.20
N ALA A 19 -8.14 -16.73 -2.26
CA ALA A 19 -9.03 -17.32 -1.26
C ALA A 19 -9.79 -16.27 -0.42
N SER A 20 -9.11 -15.18 -0.05
CA SER A 20 -9.74 -14.05 0.66
C SER A 20 -10.83 -13.36 -0.16
N THR A 21 -10.66 -13.28 -1.48
CA THR A 21 -11.66 -12.71 -2.39
C THR A 21 -12.89 -13.61 -2.50
N ILE A 22 -12.69 -14.93 -2.59
CA ILE A 22 -13.78 -15.91 -2.60
C ILE A 22 -14.56 -15.81 -1.29
N LYS A 23 -13.87 -15.82 -0.14
CA LYS A 23 -14.50 -15.70 1.18
C LYS A 23 -15.41 -14.48 1.30
N ASN A 24 -14.91 -13.30 0.91
CA ASN A 24 -15.68 -12.05 1.00
C ASN A 24 -16.91 -12.05 0.07
N ARG A 25 -16.75 -12.56 -1.16
CA ARG A 25 -17.86 -12.67 -2.12
C ARG A 25 -18.94 -13.63 -1.65
N VAL A 26 -18.53 -14.83 -1.22
CA VAL A 26 -19.42 -15.88 -0.73
C VAL A 26 -20.20 -15.39 0.49
N SER A 27 -19.53 -14.75 1.46
CA SER A 27 -20.20 -14.23 2.66
C SER A 27 -21.36 -13.30 2.32
N TYR A 28 -21.16 -12.37 1.37
CA TYR A 28 -22.22 -11.48 0.93
C TYR A 28 -23.30 -12.21 0.11
N LEU A 29 -22.91 -12.99 -0.91
CA LEU A 29 -23.84 -13.64 -1.84
C LEU A 29 -24.72 -14.67 -1.13
N TYR A 30 -24.15 -15.43 -0.19
CA TYR A 30 -24.90 -16.40 0.61
C TYR A 30 -25.89 -15.69 1.54
N LYS A 31 -25.50 -14.58 2.18
CA LYS A 31 -26.42 -13.76 2.97
C LYS A 31 -27.58 -13.23 2.12
N GLN A 32 -27.28 -12.73 0.92
CA GLN A 32 -28.28 -12.29 -0.03
C GLN A 32 -29.24 -13.43 -0.40
N TYR A 33 -28.72 -14.60 -0.78
CA TYR A 33 -29.54 -15.78 -1.08
C TYR A 33 -30.45 -16.17 0.09
N ARG A 34 -29.94 -16.19 1.32
CA ARG A 34 -30.75 -16.50 2.52
C ARG A 34 -31.90 -15.52 2.73
N GLN A 35 -31.71 -14.25 2.38
CA GLN A 35 -32.70 -13.20 2.64
C GLN A 35 -33.71 -13.03 1.52
N ILE A 36 -33.31 -13.21 0.26
CA ILE A 36 -34.17 -12.91 -0.91
C ILE A 36 -34.31 -14.08 -1.90
N GLY A 37 -33.64 -15.20 -1.65
CA GLY A 37 -33.62 -16.38 -2.53
C GLY A 37 -34.83 -17.30 -2.39
N GLY A 38 -35.64 -17.16 -1.34
CA GLY A 38 -36.95 -17.81 -1.22
C GLY A 38 -36.94 -19.32 -1.43
N ASN A 39 -35.96 -20.03 -0.85
CA ASN A 39 -35.76 -21.48 -0.99
C ASN A 39 -35.36 -21.97 -2.40
N ALA A 40 -34.97 -21.09 -3.32
CA ALA A 40 -34.48 -21.50 -4.63
C ALA A 40 -33.35 -22.54 -4.51
N ASN A 41 -33.39 -23.59 -5.31
CA ASN A 41 -32.35 -24.62 -5.31
C ASN A 41 -31.16 -24.27 -6.23
N ASP A 42 -31.26 -23.14 -6.93
CA ASP A 42 -30.29 -22.65 -7.90
C ASP A 42 -30.25 -21.12 -7.89
N LEU A 43 -29.57 -20.53 -8.87
CA LEU A 43 -29.38 -19.09 -9.02
C LEU A 43 -30.56 -18.38 -9.71
N SER A 44 -31.69 -19.05 -9.97
CA SER A 44 -32.86 -18.46 -10.63
C SER A 44 -33.43 -17.25 -9.89
N TYR A 45 -33.26 -17.17 -8.56
CA TYR A 45 -33.66 -16.01 -7.75
C TYR A 45 -33.00 -14.70 -8.22
N LEU A 46 -31.82 -14.76 -8.85
CA LEU A 46 -31.15 -13.61 -9.44
C LEU A 46 -31.88 -13.05 -10.67
N SER A 47 -32.84 -13.78 -11.24
CA SER A 47 -33.71 -13.25 -12.30
C SER A 47 -34.64 -12.15 -11.77
N SER A 48 -34.88 -12.08 -10.45
CA SER A 48 -35.63 -11.00 -9.80
C SER A 48 -34.74 -9.76 -9.59
N TYR A 49 -34.33 -9.12 -10.69
CA TYR A 49 -33.41 -7.96 -10.67
C TYR A 49 -33.79 -6.89 -9.63
N SER A 50 -35.06 -6.51 -9.56
CA SER A 50 -35.56 -5.48 -8.62
C SER A 50 -35.37 -5.87 -7.15
N LYS A 51 -35.59 -7.13 -6.79
CA LYS A 51 -35.38 -7.64 -5.41
C LYS A 51 -33.90 -7.61 -5.06
N VAL A 52 -33.04 -8.07 -5.96
CA VAL A 52 -31.58 -8.10 -5.75
C VAL A 52 -30.99 -6.70 -5.65
N VAL A 53 -31.37 -5.78 -6.53
CA VAL A 53 -30.83 -4.40 -6.50
C VAL A 53 -31.34 -3.62 -5.29
N ARG A 54 -32.60 -3.80 -4.90
CA ARG A 54 -33.12 -3.25 -3.64
C ARG A 54 -32.29 -3.73 -2.44
N HIS A 55 -32.06 -5.05 -2.36
CA HIS A 55 -31.21 -5.63 -1.32
C HIS A 55 -29.78 -5.06 -1.33
N ILE A 56 -29.18 -4.86 -2.50
CA ILE A 56 -27.86 -4.20 -2.63
C ILE A 56 -27.90 -2.77 -2.05
N ASN A 57 -28.93 -2.00 -2.39
CA ASN A 57 -29.08 -0.61 -1.95
C ASN A 57 -29.30 -0.50 -0.44
N GLU A 58 -30.02 -1.45 0.15
CA GLU A 58 -30.23 -1.57 1.59
C GLU A 58 -28.98 -2.06 2.33
N SER A 59 -28.19 -2.93 1.69
CA SER A 59 -26.98 -3.53 2.27
C SER A 59 -25.79 -2.59 2.37
N SER A 60 -25.80 -1.44 1.71
CA SER A 60 -24.74 -0.44 1.80
C SER A 60 -25.24 0.98 1.62
N LYS A 61 -24.81 1.87 2.52
CA LYS A 61 -25.05 3.32 2.44
C LYS A 61 -24.11 4.02 1.45
N SER A 62 -23.00 3.40 1.04
CA SER A 62 -22.03 3.99 0.13
C SER A 62 -22.16 3.47 -1.29
N ASP A 63 -21.97 4.37 -2.27
CA ASP A 63 -22.00 4.00 -3.70
C ASP A 63 -20.94 2.96 -4.07
N GLU A 64 -19.74 3.03 -3.46
CA GLU A 64 -18.67 2.05 -3.72
C GLU A 64 -19.00 0.67 -3.12
N GLY A 65 -19.68 0.63 -1.98
CA GLY A 65 -20.18 -0.63 -1.40
C GLY A 65 -21.26 -1.26 -2.28
N ARG A 66 -22.23 -0.47 -2.75
CA ARG A 66 -23.25 -0.92 -3.70
C ARG A 66 -22.63 -1.44 -5.00
N LYS A 67 -21.68 -0.70 -5.57
CA LYS A 67 -20.89 -1.12 -6.74
C LYS A 67 -20.20 -2.46 -6.50
N THR A 68 -19.52 -2.62 -5.36
CA THR A 68 -18.84 -3.87 -4.99
C THR A 68 -19.81 -5.05 -4.98
N TYR A 69 -20.99 -4.89 -4.39
CA TYR A 69 -22.02 -5.93 -4.34
C TYR A 69 -22.63 -6.25 -5.71
N ILE A 70 -22.82 -5.25 -6.59
CA ILE A 70 -23.18 -5.49 -7.99
C ILE A 70 -22.12 -6.36 -8.67
N PHE A 71 -20.82 -6.09 -8.44
CA PHE A 71 -19.74 -6.91 -9.00
C PHE A 71 -19.68 -8.32 -8.42
N HIS A 72 -20.12 -8.54 -7.19
CA HIS A 72 -20.28 -9.89 -6.64
C HIS A 72 -21.34 -10.67 -7.44
N VAL A 73 -22.51 -10.06 -7.67
CA VAL A 73 -23.58 -10.68 -8.49
C VAL A 73 -23.11 -10.94 -9.92
N ILE A 74 -22.46 -9.97 -10.57
CA ILE A 74 -21.87 -10.14 -11.91
C ILE A 74 -20.91 -11.33 -11.93
N SER A 75 -20.05 -11.46 -10.92
CA SER A 75 -19.08 -12.56 -10.87
C SER A 75 -19.77 -13.93 -10.78
N LEU A 76 -20.91 -14.01 -10.11
CA LEU A 76 -21.67 -15.24 -9.94
C LEU A 76 -22.49 -15.59 -11.18
N ILE A 77 -23.17 -14.62 -11.80
CA ILE A 77 -23.94 -14.86 -13.04
C ILE A 77 -23.04 -15.16 -14.26
N SER A 78 -21.76 -14.80 -14.19
CA SER A 78 -20.76 -15.13 -15.23
C SER A 78 -20.22 -16.56 -15.13
N THR A 79 -20.62 -17.33 -14.11
CA THR A 79 -20.23 -18.74 -13.95
C THR A 79 -21.11 -19.67 -14.78
N LYS A 80 -20.74 -20.96 -14.87
CA LYS A 80 -21.60 -21.97 -15.50
C LYS A 80 -22.98 -22.07 -14.83
N ALA A 81 -23.04 -22.01 -13.50
CA ALA A 81 -24.29 -22.03 -12.73
C ALA A 81 -25.14 -20.78 -12.98
N GLY A 82 -24.51 -19.65 -13.30
CA GLY A 82 -25.18 -18.38 -13.61
C GLY A 82 -25.99 -18.37 -14.91
N LYS A 83 -25.85 -19.38 -15.78
CA LYS A 83 -26.58 -19.48 -17.05
C LYS A 83 -28.11 -19.62 -16.88
N ILE A 84 -28.58 -20.04 -15.70
CA ILE A 84 -30.01 -20.14 -15.39
C ILE A 84 -30.68 -18.79 -15.17
N VAL A 85 -29.90 -17.73 -14.94
CA VAL A 85 -30.43 -16.37 -14.75
C VAL A 85 -30.97 -15.86 -16.08
N SER A 86 -32.13 -15.20 -16.10
CA SER A 86 -32.71 -14.70 -17.35
C SER A 86 -31.77 -13.72 -18.08
N ASP A 87 -31.81 -13.73 -19.41
CA ASP A 87 -30.97 -12.82 -20.22
C ASP A 87 -31.31 -11.35 -19.98
N ASP A 88 -32.60 -11.04 -19.74
CA ASP A 88 -33.05 -9.71 -19.34
C ASP A 88 -32.38 -9.26 -18.02
N ALA A 89 -32.39 -10.10 -16.99
CA ALA A 89 -31.75 -9.78 -15.72
C ALA A 89 -30.23 -9.63 -15.87
N ARG A 90 -29.58 -10.51 -16.65
CA ARG A 90 -28.14 -10.41 -16.97
C ARG A 90 -27.79 -9.08 -17.63
N ARG A 91 -28.54 -8.65 -18.65
CA ARG A 91 -28.36 -7.35 -19.31
C ARG A 91 -28.54 -6.19 -18.33
N LYS A 92 -29.57 -6.25 -17.46
CA LYS A 92 -29.82 -5.23 -16.44
C LYS A 92 -28.67 -5.12 -15.42
N TYR A 93 -28.12 -6.25 -14.96
CA TYR A 93 -26.94 -6.22 -14.09
C TYR A 93 -25.70 -5.66 -14.79
N GLN A 94 -25.46 -6.02 -16.05
CA GLN A 94 -24.34 -5.49 -16.82
C GLN A 94 -24.46 -3.97 -16.99
N ALA A 95 -25.64 -3.47 -17.34
CA ALA A 95 -25.90 -2.03 -17.43
C ALA A 95 -25.77 -1.32 -16.09
N ALA A 96 -26.19 -1.94 -14.97
CA ALA A 96 -25.98 -1.39 -13.63
C ALA A 96 -24.49 -1.34 -13.25
N ALA A 97 -23.73 -2.39 -13.58
CA ALA A 97 -22.29 -2.45 -13.35
C ALA A 97 -21.53 -1.41 -14.19
N GLN A 98 -21.94 -1.19 -15.44
CA GLN A 98 -21.38 -0.15 -16.31
C GLN A 98 -21.67 1.25 -15.76
N ARG A 99 -22.93 1.56 -15.43
CA ARG A 99 -23.29 2.85 -14.82
C ARG A 99 -22.54 3.10 -13.52
N ALA A 100 -22.38 2.08 -12.67
CA ALA A 100 -21.60 2.19 -11.44
C ALA A 100 -20.11 2.46 -11.71
N ARG A 101 -19.52 1.83 -12.75
CA ARG A 101 -18.15 2.13 -13.20
C ARG A 101 -18.01 3.54 -13.73
N GLU A 102 -18.93 3.98 -14.58
CA GLU A 102 -18.93 5.32 -15.16
C GLU A 102 -19.11 6.41 -14.10
N LYS A 103 -20.02 6.22 -13.15
CA LYS A 103 -20.19 7.12 -12.00
C LYS A 103 -18.90 7.23 -11.19
N SER A 104 -18.29 6.09 -10.88
CA SER A 104 -17.00 6.03 -10.16
C SER A 104 -15.87 6.69 -10.94
N LYS A 105 -15.83 6.51 -12.27
CA LYS A 105 -14.88 7.18 -13.16
C LYS A 105 -15.10 8.69 -13.19
N LYS A 106 -16.35 9.16 -13.29
CA LYS A 106 -16.69 10.58 -13.26
C LYS A 106 -16.30 11.23 -11.94
N GLN A 107 -16.64 10.61 -10.81
CA GLN A 107 -16.21 11.07 -9.49
C GLN A 107 -14.68 11.16 -9.36
N SER A 108 -13.94 10.24 -10.00
CA SER A 108 -12.48 10.32 -10.02
C SER A 108 -11.94 11.41 -10.95
N LEU A 109 -12.67 11.78 -12.01
CA LEU A 109 -12.30 12.86 -12.94
C LEU A 109 -12.62 14.24 -12.39
N ASP A 110 -13.71 14.36 -11.61
CA ASP A 110 -14.09 15.57 -10.88
C ASP A 110 -13.12 15.87 -9.73
N ASN A 111 -12.20 14.94 -9.44
CA ASN A 111 -11.04 15.24 -8.62
C ASN A 111 -11.41 15.71 -7.20
N VAL A 112 -12.57 15.28 -6.68
CA VAL A 112 -13.05 15.71 -5.37
C VAL A 112 -12.54 14.74 -4.30
N ALA A 113 -11.70 15.22 -3.39
CA ALA A 113 -11.33 14.43 -2.21
C ALA A 113 -12.57 14.08 -1.38
N THR A 114 -12.72 12.81 -1.02
CA THR A 114 -13.76 12.40 -0.05
C THR A 114 -13.52 13.07 1.31
N ASP A 115 -14.56 13.29 2.09
CA ASP A 115 -14.44 13.95 3.41
C ASP A 115 -13.43 13.21 4.31
N LYS A 116 -13.42 11.88 4.25
CA LYS A 116 -12.42 11.04 4.94
C LYS A 116 -11.00 11.30 4.46
N GLN A 117 -10.77 11.53 3.17
CA GLN A 117 -9.44 11.86 2.64
C GLN A 117 -9.02 13.28 3.01
N GLN A 118 -9.95 14.24 3.05
CA GLN A 118 -9.66 15.61 3.47
C GLN A 118 -9.28 15.68 4.96
N ILE A 119 -10.03 15.00 5.84
CA ILE A 119 -9.75 14.93 7.27
C ILE A 119 -8.39 14.27 7.54
N ASN A 120 -8.04 13.24 6.77
CA ASN A 120 -6.79 12.51 6.94
C ASN A 120 -5.62 13.11 6.16
N TYR A 121 -5.83 14.24 5.45
CA TYR A 121 -4.79 14.85 4.65
C TYR A 121 -3.65 15.37 5.52
N VAL A 122 -2.42 15.12 5.08
CA VAL A 122 -1.21 15.66 5.70
C VAL A 122 -0.22 16.05 4.60
N SER A 123 0.47 17.17 4.77
CA SER A 123 1.55 17.53 3.86
C SER A 123 2.76 16.63 4.08
N ILE A 124 3.43 16.24 3.00
CA ILE A 124 4.62 15.40 3.10
C ILE A 124 5.77 16.11 3.83
N ASP A 125 5.87 17.44 3.71
CA ASP A 125 6.85 18.24 4.43
C ASP A 125 6.56 18.25 5.94
N GLY A 126 5.29 18.33 6.34
CA GLY A 126 4.89 18.22 7.74
C GLY A 126 5.24 16.86 8.34
N LEU A 127 4.96 15.77 7.62
CA LEU A 127 5.35 14.41 8.02
C LEU A 127 6.87 14.24 8.10
N THR A 128 7.61 14.87 7.18
CA THR A 128 9.08 14.81 7.16
C THR A 128 9.67 15.49 8.39
N ARG A 129 9.19 16.68 8.77
CA ARG A 129 9.64 17.39 9.98
C ARG A 129 9.36 16.59 11.25
N GLN A 130 8.14 16.06 11.39
CA GLN A 130 7.79 15.22 12.54
C GLN A 130 8.67 13.98 12.65
N LEU A 131 8.95 13.33 11.51
CA LEU A 131 9.84 12.18 11.47
C LEU A 131 11.27 12.54 11.88
N GLU A 132 11.78 13.68 11.41
CA GLU A 132 13.10 14.18 11.79
C GLU A 132 13.19 14.43 13.29
N THR A 133 12.20 15.10 13.88
CA THR A 133 12.10 15.27 15.33
C THR A 133 12.13 13.92 16.07
N LYS A 134 11.33 12.94 15.64
CA LYS A 134 11.29 11.62 16.27
C LYS A 134 12.62 10.85 16.17
N ILE A 135 13.34 11.00 15.06
CA ILE A 135 14.67 10.40 14.90
C ILE A 135 15.68 11.09 15.84
N HIS A 136 15.62 12.42 15.94
CA HIS A 136 16.52 13.17 16.83
C HIS A 136 16.26 12.83 18.30
N GLU A 137 15.00 12.75 18.72
CA GLU A 137 14.61 12.27 20.06
C GLU A 137 15.16 10.86 20.32
N LEU A 138 14.98 9.92 19.38
CA LEU A 138 15.50 8.56 19.51
C LEU A 138 17.03 8.53 19.66
N PHE A 139 17.77 9.35 18.92
CA PHE A 139 19.23 9.38 19.01
C PHE A 139 19.68 10.03 20.33
N ALA A 140 19.02 11.11 20.75
CA ALA A 140 19.28 11.77 22.02
C ALA A 140 19.00 10.85 23.22
N ASP A 141 17.94 10.05 23.18
CA ASP A 141 17.62 9.05 24.20
C ASP A 141 18.74 8.03 24.42
N TYR A 142 19.60 7.84 23.43
CA TYR A 142 20.74 6.92 23.44
C TYR A 142 22.08 7.68 23.41
N ASP A 143 22.13 8.94 23.82
CA ASP A 143 23.35 9.75 23.88
C ASP A 143 24.11 9.84 22.54
N MET A 144 23.42 9.70 21.41
CA MET A 144 24.03 9.73 20.08
C MET A 144 23.88 11.07 19.38
N PRO A 145 24.90 11.50 18.60
CA PRO A 145 24.75 12.65 17.74
C PRO A 145 23.77 12.32 16.60
N TYR A 146 22.83 13.22 16.33
CA TYR A 146 21.83 13.04 15.26
C TYR A 146 22.41 12.89 13.84
N GLN A 147 23.69 13.25 13.66
CA GLN A 147 24.44 13.07 12.42
C GLN A 147 25.18 11.73 12.32
N ALA A 148 25.09 10.86 13.34
CA ALA A 148 25.77 9.58 13.35
C ALA A 148 25.43 8.76 12.09
N THR A 149 26.48 8.20 11.48
CA THR A 149 26.37 7.42 10.23
C THR A 149 26.50 5.91 10.46
N LYS A 150 26.99 5.51 11.63
CA LYS A 150 27.08 4.13 12.14
C LYS A 150 27.13 4.14 13.67
N ILE A 151 26.87 2.99 14.29
CA ILE A 151 27.06 2.81 15.73
C ILE A 151 28.54 2.50 16.00
N SER A 152 29.12 3.15 17.03
CA SER A 152 30.49 2.85 17.45
C SER A 152 30.57 1.47 18.12
N GLU A 153 31.74 0.84 18.19
CA GLU A 153 31.89 -0.42 18.92
C GLU A 153 31.58 -0.25 20.42
N ALA A 154 31.96 0.90 20.99
CA ALA A 154 31.69 1.23 22.38
C ALA A 154 30.18 1.35 22.66
N ASP A 155 29.45 2.08 21.82
CA ASP A 155 27.99 2.24 21.96
C ASP A 155 27.27 0.90 21.76
N PHE A 156 27.71 0.12 20.77
CA PHE A 156 27.13 -1.20 20.51
C PHE A 156 27.33 -2.13 21.71
N ALA A 157 28.54 -2.18 22.29
CA ALA A 157 28.83 -2.96 23.48
C ALA A 157 28.05 -2.45 24.71
N LYS A 158 27.97 -1.13 24.91
CA LYS A 158 27.22 -0.47 25.99
C LYS A 158 25.75 -0.92 26.01
N TRP A 159 25.11 -1.03 24.85
CA TRP A 159 23.69 -1.40 24.75
C TRP A 159 23.42 -2.88 24.48
N SER A 160 24.46 -3.70 24.35
CA SER A 160 24.32 -5.15 24.15
C SER A 160 24.10 -5.92 25.47
N ILE A 161 24.10 -5.23 26.61
CA ILE A 161 23.89 -5.82 27.93
C ILE A 161 22.39 -6.10 28.13
N GLU A 162 22.03 -7.31 28.56
CA GLU A 162 20.66 -7.70 28.93
C GLU A 162 20.26 -7.04 30.27
N SER A 163 20.00 -5.74 30.26
CA SER A 163 19.43 -5.01 31.39
C SER A 163 18.66 -3.77 30.90
N ASP A 164 17.73 -3.31 31.72
CA ASP A 164 16.44 -2.67 31.40
C ASP A 164 16.37 -1.51 30.37
N ARG A 165 15.22 -1.46 29.67
CA ARG A 165 14.63 -0.44 28.77
C ARG A 165 15.46 0.20 27.63
N LYS A 166 16.77 0.37 27.74
CA LYS A 166 17.63 1.03 26.74
C LYS A 166 18.69 0.07 26.18
N ASP A 167 18.23 -1.02 25.58
CA ASP A 167 19.08 -1.99 24.90
C ASP A 167 19.11 -1.77 23.38
N ILE A 168 20.10 -2.38 22.72
CA ILE A 168 20.34 -2.24 21.28
C ILE A 168 19.16 -2.76 20.43
N LYS A 169 18.43 -3.79 20.89
CA LYS A 169 17.28 -4.32 20.15
C LYS A 169 16.06 -3.41 20.31
N SER A 170 15.87 -2.75 21.46
CA SER A 170 14.85 -1.71 21.63
C SER A 170 15.14 -0.49 20.77
N PHE A 171 16.39 -0.01 20.74
CA PHE A 171 16.81 1.05 19.81
C PHE A 171 16.54 0.66 18.35
N ALA A 172 17.01 -0.52 17.94
CA ALA A 172 16.83 -1.03 16.59
C ALA A 172 15.35 -1.15 16.21
N ARG A 173 14.49 -1.54 17.16
CA ARG A 173 13.04 -1.61 16.94
C ARG A 173 12.46 -0.24 16.60
N GLU A 174 12.77 0.78 17.37
CA GLU A 174 12.27 2.14 17.14
C GLU A 174 12.90 2.76 15.87
N LEU A 175 14.18 2.50 15.64
CA LEU A 175 14.85 2.91 14.41
C LEU A 175 14.20 2.25 13.18
N GLN A 176 13.92 0.95 13.21
CA GLN A 176 13.21 0.27 12.11
C GLN A 176 11.89 0.97 11.80
N ARG A 177 11.12 1.41 12.81
CA ARG A 177 9.87 2.16 12.59
C ARG A 177 10.14 3.49 11.89
N CYS A 178 11.14 4.24 12.36
CA CYS A 178 11.52 5.51 11.76
C CYS A 178 11.97 5.33 10.31
N VAL A 179 12.86 4.38 10.03
CA VAL A 179 13.40 4.13 8.68
C VAL A 179 12.32 3.62 7.73
N MET A 180 11.39 2.79 8.21
CA MET A 180 10.21 2.40 7.44
C MET A 180 9.39 3.61 6.97
N LEU A 181 9.18 4.62 7.83
CA LEU A 181 8.48 5.85 7.44
C LEU A 181 9.37 6.79 6.63
N ALA A 182 10.68 6.81 6.88
CA ALA A 182 11.67 7.59 6.12
C ALA A 182 11.63 7.23 4.62
N CYS A 183 11.47 5.94 4.31
CA CYS A 183 11.27 5.44 2.95
C CYS A 183 10.07 6.05 2.21
N TYR A 184 9.12 6.66 2.92
CA TYR A 184 7.94 7.31 2.38
C TYR A 184 7.92 8.83 2.58
N CYS A 185 8.57 9.36 3.61
CA CYS A 185 8.64 10.81 3.86
C CYS A 185 9.70 11.50 3.01
N TYR A 186 10.88 10.89 2.85
CA TYR A 186 12.03 11.54 2.20
C TYR A 186 12.12 11.32 0.70
N GLN A 187 11.33 10.39 0.14
CA GLN A 187 11.25 10.19 -1.30
C GLN A 187 9.89 9.63 -1.73
N PRO A 188 9.55 9.72 -3.02
CA PRO A 188 8.32 9.17 -3.59
C PRO A 188 8.04 7.72 -3.18
N ALA A 189 6.79 7.48 -2.80
CA ALA A 189 6.34 6.21 -2.23
C ALA A 189 6.27 5.07 -3.28
N LEU A 190 7.14 4.06 -3.13
CA LEU A 190 7.21 2.84 -3.96
C LEU A 190 6.11 1.81 -3.70
N ARG A 191 4.90 2.26 -3.31
CA ARG A 191 3.88 1.40 -2.70
C ARG A 191 4.47 0.57 -1.54
N SER A 192 3.89 -0.59 -1.23
CA SER A 192 4.33 -1.49 -0.17
C SER A 192 5.50 -2.40 -0.59
N ASP A 193 6.20 -2.07 -1.68
CA ASP A 193 7.23 -2.91 -2.28
C ASP A 193 8.57 -2.89 -1.51
N TRP A 194 8.79 -1.97 -0.57
CA TRP A 194 10.01 -1.92 0.25
C TRP A 194 10.34 -3.23 0.97
N SER A 195 9.32 -3.95 1.44
CA SER A 195 9.47 -5.27 2.08
C SER A 195 9.93 -6.38 1.13
N THR A 196 9.80 -6.16 -0.17
CA THR A 196 10.11 -7.14 -1.22
C THR A 196 11.52 -6.99 -1.79
N LEU A 197 12.25 -5.96 -1.35
CA LEU A 197 13.61 -5.68 -1.80
C LEU A 197 14.60 -6.64 -1.13
N ASN A 198 15.40 -7.33 -1.94
CA ASN A 198 16.60 -8.05 -1.51
C ASN A 198 17.80 -7.11 -1.46
N ILE A 199 18.57 -7.14 -0.39
CA ILE A 199 19.78 -6.34 -0.26
C ILE A 199 20.91 -6.98 -1.07
N THR A 200 21.55 -6.19 -1.93
CA THR A 200 22.67 -6.66 -2.76
C THR A 200 23.74 -5.59 -2.93
N SER A 201 24.94 -6.05 -3.28
CA SER A 201 26.05 -5.22 -3.76
C SER A 201 26.53 -5.67 -5.13
N ALA A 202 25.90 -6.71 -5.71
CA ALA A 202 26.28 -7.26 -7.02
C ALA A 202 25.85 -6.34 -8.16
N ALA A 203 26.55 -6.44 -9.30
CA ALA A 203 26.21 -5.70 -10.51
C ALA A 203 24.81 -6.08 -11.04
N ILE A 204 24.11 -5.11 -11.64
CA ILE A 204 22.69 -5.23 -12.02
C ILE A 204 22.44 -6.40 -12.97
N ASN A 205 23.36 -6.65 -13.91
CA ASN A 205 23.28 -7.74 -14.89
C ASN A 205 23.39 -9.15 -14.27
N ARG A 206 23.76 -9.28 -12.99
CA ARG A 206 23.85 -10.54 -12.26
C ARG A 206 22.64 -10.80 -11.35
N LEU A 207 21.67 -9.88 -11.32
CA LEU A 207 20.53 -9.97 -10.43
C LEU A 207 19.38 -10.73 -11.09
N ASP A 208 18.69 -11.54 -10.29
CA ASP A 208 17.48 -12.21 -10.74
C ASP A 208 16.36 -11.19 -11.03
N VAL A 209 15.79 -11.31 -12.21
CA VAL A 209 14.75 -10.44 -12.75
C VAL A 209 13.37 -10.70 -12.16
N GLU A 210 13.18 -11.79 -11.42
CA GLU A 210 11.90 -12.08 -10.75
C GLU A 210 11.77 -11.35 -9.40
N HIS A 211 12.88 -10.81 -8.90
CA HIS A 211 12.99 -10.17 -7.60
C HIS A 211 13.25 -8.66 -7.68
N ASN A 212 12.75 -7.92 -6.69
CA ASN A 212 13.14 -6.53 -6.47
C ASN A 212 14.41 -6.48 -5.63
N TRP A 213 15.26 -5.48 -5.87
CA TRP A 213 16.55 -5.34 -5.19
C TRP A 213 16.79 -3.94 -4.66
N ILE A 214 17.43 -3.83 -3.49
CA ILE A 214 18.11 -2.62 -3.06
C ILE A 214 19.62 -2.86 -3.19
N GLN A 215 20.23 -2.14 -4.13
CA GLN A 215 21.65 -2.23 -4.40
C GLN A 215 22.38 -1.14 -3.59
N VAL A 216 23.30 -1.56 -2.72
CA VAL A 216 24.16 -0.67 -1.94
C VAL A 216 25.58 -0.74 -2.51
N LEU A 217 26.06 0.38 -3.05
CA LEU A 217 27.33 0.48 -3.76
C LEU A 217 28.40 1.21 -2.94
N ARG A 218 29.66 1.04 -3.34
CA ARG A 218 30.79 1.85 -2.85
C ARG A 218 30.52 3.35 -3.07
N GLY A 219 31.05 4.20 -2.20
CA GLY A 219 30.72 5.63 -2.17
C GLY A 219 29.32 5.92 -1.63
N GLY A 220 28.55 4.88 -1.26
CA GLY A 220 27.32 5.03 -0.52
C GLY A 220 26.10 5.37 -1.35
N ARG A 221 26.18 5.15 -2.65
CA ARG A 221 25.05 5.20 -3.57
C ARG A 221 24.12 4.03 -3.31
N ILE A 222 22.81 4.30 -3.34
CA ILE A 222 21.76 3.30 -3.14
C ILE A 222 20.80 3.38 -4.31
N ARG A 223 20.52 2.23 -4.94
CA ARG A 223 19.56 2.10 -6.04
C ARG A 223 18.51 1.07 -5.70
N LEU A 224 17.30 1.29 -6.19
CA LEU A 224 16.16 0.39 -6.05
C LEU A 224 15.83 -0.14 -7.44
N ILE A 225 15.91 -1.45 -7.59
CA ILE A 225 15.72 -2.16 -8.86
C ILE A 225 14.37 -2.87 -8.75
N MET A 226 13.40 -2.29 -9.42
CA MET A 226 11.99 -2.68 -9.38
C MET A 226 11.67 -3.56 -10.59
N ASN A 227 11.82 -4.87 -10.42
CA ASN A 227 11.52 -5.85 -11.47
C ASN A 227 10.14 -6.50 -11.34
N ASN A 228 9.54 -6.49 -10.14
CA ASN A 228 8.29 -7.17 -9.85
C ASN A 228 7.37 -6.29 -8.98
N PHE A 229 6.39 -5.65 -9.60
CA PHE A 229 5.39 -4.82 -8.94
C PHE A 229 4.07 -4.83 -9.73
N LYS A 230 2.98 -4.35 -9.11
CA LYS A 230 1.60 -4.46 -9.62
C LYS A 230 1.42 -4.07 -11.10
N ASN A 231 2.20 -3.11 -11.59
CA ASN A 231 2.05 -2.54 -12.93
C ASN A 231 3.31 -2.73 -13.81
N VAL A 232 4.19 -3.67 -13.49
CA VAL A 232 5.44 -3.87 -14.26
C VAL A 232 5.19 -4.15 -15.74
N LYS A 233 4.11 -4.87 -16.08
CA LYS A 233 3.73 -5.14 -17.47
C LYS A 233 3.43 -3.88 -18.29
N THR A 234 3.03 -2.79 -17.63
CA THR A 234 2.66 -1.54 -18.29
C THR A 234 3.82 -0.55 -18.32
N PHE A 235 4.60 -0.47 -17.24
CA PHE A 235 5.65 0.55 -17.11
C PHE A 235 7.06 0.03 -17.36
N GLY A 236 7.22 -1.29 -17.46
CA GLY A 236 8.53 -1.92 -17.54
C GLY A 236 9.24 -1.98 -16.18
N ARG A 237 10.47 -2.48 -16.20
CA ARG A 237 11.36 -2.52 -15.04
C ARG A 237 11.90 -1.12 -14.79
N HIS A 238 12.09 -0.76 -13.52
CA HIS A 238 12.63 0.55 -13.16
C HIS A 238 13.85 0.46 -12.26
N ILE A 239 14.76 1.40 -12.43
CA ILE A 239 15.84 1.67 -11.50
C ILE A 239 15.58 3.07 -10.93
N ILE A 240 15.56 3.17 -9.61
CA ILE A 240 15.28 4.41 -8.88
C ILE A 240 16.47 4.69 -7.97
N GLU A 241 17.09 5.85 -8.14
CA GLU A 241 18.14 6.31 -7.24
C GLU A 241 17.53 6.84 -5.94
N VAL A 242 18.16 6.52 -4.81
CA VAL A 242 17.82 7.15 -3.52
C VAL A 242 18.65 8.42 -3.41
N ASP A 243 18.11 9.53 -3.92
CA ASP A 243 18.85 10.80 -4.00
C ASP A 243 18.89 11.55 -2.67
N ASN A 244 17.84 11.42 -1.85
CA ASN A 244 17.75 12.12 -0.57
C ASN A 244 18.88 11.70 0.39
N VAL A 245 19.64 12.69 0.86
CA VAL A 245 20.82 12.48 1.72
C VAL A 245 20.47 11.88 3.08
N HIS A 246 19.36 12.31 3.70
CA HIS A 246 18.91 11.79 4.98
C HIS A 246 18.47 10.34 4.85
N LEU A 247 17.69 10.01 3.82
CA LEU A 247 17.25 8.64 3.58
C LEU A 247 18.42 7.70 3.30
N LYS A 248 19.39 8.12 2.47
CA LYS A 248 20.63 7.35 2.26
C LYS A 248 21.35 7.08 3.58
N ARG A 249 21.50 8.10 4.43
CA ARG A 249 22.14 7.97 5.75
C ARG A 249 21.40 6.94 6.61
N TYR A 250 20.09 7.09 6.76
CA TYR A 250 19.29 6.21 7.61
C TYR A 250 19.22 4.76 7.11
N LEU A 251 19.16 4.54 5.79
CA LEU A 251 19.22 3.20 5.21
C LEU A 251 20.57 2.52 5.48
N LYS A 252 21.69 3.23 5.29
CA LYS A 252 23.02 2.67 5.59
C LYS A 252 23.16 2.32 7.04
N TYR A 253 22.81 3.26 7.92
CA TYR A 253 22.88 3.07 9.36
C TYR A 253 22.06 1.84 9.77
N TRP A 254 20.83 1.72 9.24
CA TRP A 254 19.97 0.59 9.52
C TRP A 254 20.51 -0.75 9.02
N ILE A 255 21.04 -0.79 7.79
CA ILE A 255 21.63 -2.01 7.21
C ILE A 255 22.86 -2.45 8.01
N ASP A 256 23.71 -1.51 8.43
CA ASP A 256 24.88 -1.77 9.26
C ASP A 256 24.47 -2.35 10.63
N LEU A 257 23.58 -1.67 11.35
CA LEU A 257 23.05 -2.13 12.64
C LEU A 257 22.40 -3.51 12.52
N LEU A 258 21.55 -3.70 11.51
CA LEU A 258 20.88 -4.98 11.30
C LEU A 258 21.88 -6.11 11.02
N GLY A 259 22.94 -5.83 10.26
CA GLY A 259 24.01 -6.80 10.01
C GLY A 259 24.76 -7.19 11.29
N ARG A 260 25.07 -6.22 12.15
CA ARG A 260 25.66 -6.49 13.47
C ARG A 260 24.76 -7.33 14.35
N LEU A 261 23.46 -7.01 14.39
CA LEU A 261 22.46 -7.75 15.17
C LEU A 261 22.23 -9.19 14.68
N LEU A 262 22.36 -9.44 13.37
CA LEU A 262 22.23 -10.76 12.78
C LEU A 262 23.55 -11.56 12.77
N GLY A 263 24.68 -10.92 13.06
CA GLY A 263 26.02 -11.49 12.87
C GLY A 263 26.38 -11.79 11.41
N THR A 264 25.54 -11.39 10.46
CA THR A 264 25.64 -11.71 9.04
C THR A 264 25.06 -10.59 8.19
N LYS A 265 25.32 -10.59 6.88
CA LYS A 265 24.74 -9.59 5.98
C LYS A 265 23.21 -9.79 5.89
N PRO A 266 22.39 -8.75 6.12
CA PRO A 266 20.95 -8.89 6.04
C PRO A 266 20.50 -9.11 4.59
N GLU A 267 19.53 -10.00 4.40
CA GLU A 267 18.92 -10.25 3.09
C GLU A 267 17.79 -9.26 2.76
N ARG A 268 17.06 -8.81 3.79
CA ARG A 268 15.87 -7.95 3.67
C ARG A 268 16.04 -6.70 4.52
N LEU A 269 15.28 -5.65 4.19
CA LEU A 269 15.34 -4.40 4.95
C LEU A 269 14.48 -4.43 6.22
N PHE A 270 13.28 -4.98 6.18
CA PHE A 270 12.27 -4.68 7.21
C PHE A 270 11.49 -5.89 7.70
N ILE A 271 10.72 -5.65 8.77
CA ILE A 271 9.85 -6.59 9.46
C ILE A 271 10.66 -7.66 10.23
N TYR A 272 11.75 -7.21 10.86
CA TYR A 272 12.48 -8.02 11.82
C TYR A 272 11.83 -7.96 13.20
N GLN A 273 11.91 -9.09 13.90
CA GLN A 273 11.63 -9.20 15.32
C GLN A 273 12.78 -8.59 16.10
N LEU A 274 12.48 -7.51 16.82
CA LEU A 274 13.47 -6.75 17.59
C LEU A 274 12.89 -6.61 19.00
N SER A 275 13.18 -7.60 19.84
CA SER A 275 12.75 -7.64 21.24
C SER A 275 13.97 -8.00 22.08
N PRO A 276 14.16 -7.39 23.26
CA PRO A 276 15.34 -7.61 24.10
C PRO A 276 15.56 -9.11 24.34
N LEU A 277 14.48 -9.79 24.75
CA LEU A 277 14.44 -11.21 25.13
C LEU A 277 14.32 -12.22 23.98
N LYS A 278 14.37 -11.78 22.71
CA LYS A 278 14.18 -12.70 21.58
C LYS A 278 15.30 -12.57 20.56
N GLU A 279 15.52 -13.66 19.84
CA GLU A 279 16.41 -13.66 18.69
C GLU A 279 15.90 -12.73 17.58
N VAL A 280 16.84 -12.13 16.88
CA VAL A 280 16.56 -11.26 15.75
C VAL A 280 16.25 -12.13 14.54
N LYS A 281 14.99 -12.12 14.10
CA LYS A 281 14.55 -12.90 12.93
C LYS A 281 13.59 -12.13 12.06
N LEU A 282 13.63 -12.41 10.76
CA LEU A 282 12.68 -11.87 9.80
C LEU A 282 11.29 -12.50 10.00
N ILE A 283 10.26 -11.69 10.17
CA ILE A 283 8.89 -12.16 10.45
C ILE A 283 8.05 -12.25 9.17
N SER A 284 8.24 -11.35 8.21
CA SER A 284 7.46 -11.34 6.97
C SER A 284 8.17 -10.58 5.86
N THR A 285 7.91 -10.98 4.62
CA THR A 285 8.32 -10.26 3.39
C THR A 285 7.11 -9.77 2.59
N THR A 286 5.90 -9.91 3.14
CA THR A 286 4.68 -9.66 2.40
C THR A 286 4.33 -8.16 2.37
N ARG A 287 3.86 -7.72 1.20
CA ARG A 287 3.34 -6.36 0.98
C ARG A 287 2.22 -5.96 1.95
N ASP A 288 1.36 -6.92 2.32
CA ASP A 288 0.25 -6.70 3.26
C ASP A 288 0.75 -6.46 4.68
N ALA A 289 1.63 -7.33 5.19
CA ALA A 289 2.24 -7.15 6.51
C ALA A 289 2.99 -5.82 6.60
N PHE A 290 3.72 -5.46 5.54
CA PHE A 290 4.42 -4.17 5.48
C PHE A 290 3.46 -2.99 5.48
N GLY A 291 2.41 -3.01 4.66
CA GLY A 291 1.41 -1.94 4.61
C GLY A 291 0.73 -1.70 5.96
N LYS A 292 0.41 -2.78 6.68
CA LYS A 292 -0.14 -2.70 8.05
C LYS A 292 0.87 -2.15 9.04
N ALA A 293 2.14 -2.56 8.95
CA ALA A 293 3.20 -2.05 9.80
C ALA A 293 3.44 -0.56 9.58
N VAL A 294 3.42 -0.07 8.33
CA VAL A 294 3.50 1.36 8.01
C VAL A 294 2.37 2.14 8.69
N ALA A 295 1.12 1.72 8.52
CA ALA A 295 -0.03 2.38 9.12
C ALA A 295 0.07 2.46 10.66
N ARG A 296 0.38 1.34 11.31
CA ARG A 296 0.57 1.29 12.77
C ARG A 296 1.74 2.13 13.25
N ASN A 297 2.86 2.13 12.53
CA ASN A 297 4.03 2.92 12.93
C ASN A 297 3.79 4.41 12.73
N SER A 298 3.08 4.81 11.69
CA SER A 298 2.70 6.22 11.49
C SER A 298 1.74 6.74 12.55
N GLU A 299 0.82 5.91 13.04
CA GLU A 299 -0.04 6.28 14.17
C GLU A 299 0.78 6.55 15.43
N LYS A 300 1.81 5.73 15.69
CA LYS A 300 2.70 5.94 16.85
C LYS A 300 3.62 7.16 16.73
N LEU A 301 4.04 7.52 15.52
CA LEU A 301 5.04 8.57 15.31
C LEU A 301 4.41 9.94 14.99
N PHE A 302 3.22 9.96 14.40
CA PHE A 302 2.56 11.17 13.90
C PHE A 302 1.16 11.39 14.53
N ASP A 303 0.80 10.56 15.51
CA ASP A 303 -0.52 10.52 16.17
C ASP A 303 -1.69 10.38 15.19
N ARG A 304 -1.42 9.76 14.03
CA ARG A 304 -2.42 9.54 12.97
C ARG A 304 -2.03 8.37 12.07
N PRO A 305 -2.94 7.44 11.76
CA PRO A 305 -2.65 6.33 10.87
C PRO A 305 -2.55 6.80 9.41
N GLN A 306 -1.37 6.68 8.82
CA GLN A 306 -1.06 6.94 7.42
C GLN A 306 -0.81 5.64 6.66
N THR A 307 -1.63 5.38 5.65
CA THR A 307 -1.41 4.24 4.77
C THR A 307 -0.35 4.56 3.73
N VAL A 308 0.20 3.53 3.08
CA VAL A 308 1.06 3.70 1.89
C VAL A 308 0.41 4.58 0.82
N ASN A 309 -0.91 4.47 0.62
CA ASN A 309 -1.62 5.33 -0.32
C ASN A 309 -1.71 6.77 0.19
N SER A 310 -1.84 6.99 1.49
CA SER A 310 -1.84 8.33 2.07
C SER A 310 -0.53 9.08 1.74
N PHE A 311 0.63 8.42 1.91
CA PHE A 311 1.92 9.00 1.51
C PHE A 311 2.01 9.27 0.01
N ARG A 312 1.50 8.36 -0.83
CA ARG A 312 1.46 8.58 -2.29
C ARG A 312 0.66 9.83 -2.64
N HIS A 313 -0.50 10.01 -2.02
CA HIS A 313 -1.33 11.20 -2.24
C HIS A 313 -0.65 12.48 -1.77
N ALA A 314 0.04 12.44 -0.63
CA ALA A 314 0.80 13.59 -0.13
C ALA A 314 1.93 14.00 -1.09
N TRP A 315 2.66 13.02 -1.66
CA TRP A 315 3.67 13.26 -2.68
C TRP A 315 3.09 13.78 -3.99
N GLU A 316 2.02 13.16 -4.45
CA GLU A 316 1.33 13.55 -5.67
C GLU A 316 0.89 15.01 -5.63
N LYS A 317 0.28 15.41 -4.51
CA LYS A 317 -0.12 16.79 -4.30
C LYS A 317 1.09 17.73 -4.25
N LYS A 318 2.16 17.37 -3.53
CA LYS A 318 3.40 18.17 -3.52
C LYS A 318 3.95 18.38 -4.93
N PHE A 319 3.96 17.34 -5.76
CA PHE A 319 4.41 17.47 -7.15
C PHE A 319 3.51 18.39 -7.96
N GLN A 320 2.20 18.28 -7.84
CA GLN A 320 1.27 19.09 -8.62
C GLN A 320 1.21 20.57 -8.19
N GLU A 321 1.41 20.83 -6.89
CA GLU A 321 1.50 22.18 -6.32
C GLU A 321 2.86 22.86 -6.62
N ASP A 322 3.87 22.10 -7.05
CA ASP A 322 5.16 22.66 -7.44
C ASP A 322 5.03 23.50 -8.73
N PRO A 323 5.39 24.80 -8.72
CA PRO A 323 5.34 25.63 -9.92
C PRO A 323 6.13 25.04 -11.09
N ALA A 324 7.24 24.36 -10.82
CA ALA A 324 8.05 23.71 -11.85
C ALA A 324 7.28 22.58 -12.56
N TYR A 325 6.36 21.91 -11.87
CA TYR A 325 5.52 20.88 -12.50
C TYR A 325 4.58 21.46 -13.55
N GLN A 326 4.12 22.70 -13.36
CA GLN A 326 3.26 23.39 -14.31
C GLN A 326 4.01 23.76 -15.60
N SER A 327 5.32 24.00 -15.53
CA SER A 327 6.16 24.25 -16.71
C SER A 327 6.73 22.98 -17.36
N MET A 328 6.66 21.82 -16.70
CA MET A 328 7.12 20.55 -17.28
C MET A 328 6.32 20.13 -18.52
N THR A 329 7.02 19.59 -19.50
CA THR A 329 6.46 18.86 -20.64
C THR A 329 5.71 17.60 -20.19
N GLN A 330 4.86 17.06 -21.06
CA GLN A 330 4.13 15.81 -20.80
C GLN A 330 5.07 14.63 -20.49
N ALA A 331 6.22 14.56 -21.17
CA ALA A 331 7.23 13.51 -20.98
C ALA A 331 7.92 13.63 -19.60
N GLU A 332 8.25 14.85 -19.18
CA GLU A 332 8.85 15.11 -17.86
C GLU A 332 7.88 14.80 -16.73
N ARG A 333 6.61 15.22 -16.86
CA ARG A 333 5.55 14.83 -15.92
C ARG A 333 5.42 13.32 -15.85
N GLN A 334 5.44 12.64 -17.00
CA GLN A 334 5.37 11.18 -17.06
C GLN A 334 6.56 10.52 -16.35
N ALA A 335 7.78 11.02 -16.56
CA ALA A 335 8.97 10.53 -15.85
C ALA A 335 8.86 10.75 -14.33
N LEU A 336 8.33 11.89 -13.88
CA LEU A 336 8.09 12.18 -12.47
C LEU A 336 7.05 11.21 -11.86
N HIS A 337 5.92 11.02 -12.53
CA HIS A 337 4.86 10.09 -12.10
C HIS A 337 5.31 8.63 -12.11
N HIS A 338 6.20 8.26 -13.03
CA HIS A 338 6.81 6.93 -13.04
C HIS A 338 7.65 6.66 -11.77
N LYS A 339 8.23 7.68 -11.13
CA LYS A 339 8.90 7.51 -9.81
C LYS A 339 7.92 7.05 -8.72
N LEU A 340 6.64 7.38 -8.85
CA LEU A 340 5.56 6.90 -7.97
C LEU A 340 4.95 5.56 -8.46
N LEU A 341 5.48 4.94 -9.52
CA LEU A 341 4.99 3.69 -10.10
C LEU A 341 3.52 3.76 -10.58
N HIS A 342 3.09 4.90 -11.11
CA HIS A 342 1.83 5.07 -11.84
C HIS A 342 1.99 6.05 -13.02
N GLY A 343 0.97 6.10 -13.89
CA GLY A 343 0.95 7.04 -15.00
C GLY A 343 0.39 8.40 -14.59
N VAL A 344 0.64 9.41 -15.43
CA VAL A 344 0.17 10.80 -15.27
C VAL A 344 -1.35 10.86 -15.07
N PHE A 345 -2.11 10.10 -15.86
CA PHE A 345 -3.57 10.05 -15.72
C PHE A 345 -4.00 9.60 -14.31
N THR A 346 -3.31 8.60 -13.73
CA THR A 346 -3.59 8.18 -12.35
C THR A 346 -3.23 9.26 -11.34
N GLY A 347 -2.18 10.04 -11.60
CA GLY A 347 -1.80 11.19 -10.79
C GLY A 347 -2.81 12.33 -10.87
N GLN A 348 -3.29 12.62 -12.08
CA GLN A 348 -4.32 13.62 -12.31
C GLN A 348 -5.64 13.31 -11.61
N LEU A 349 -6.01 12.03 -11.42
CA LEU A 349 -7.18 11.61 -10.61
C LEU A 349 -7.00 11.85 -9.10
N TYR A 350 -5.78 12.16 -8.66
CA TYR A 350 -5.45 12.54 -7.30
C TYR A 350 -5.30 14.05 -7.11
N ASN A 351 -5.50 14.85 -8.17
CA ASN A 351 -5.46 16.31 -8.10
C ASN A 351 -6.69 16.81 -7.37
N TRP A 352 -6.65 16.79 -6.04
CA TRP A 352 -7.86 17.01 -5.26
C TRP A 352 -8.23 18.47 -5.16
N GLN A 353 -9.35 18.85 -5.78
CA GLN A 353 -10.06 20.06 -5.41
C GLN A 353 -10.69 19.84 -4.03
N ARG A 354 -10.46 20.77 -3.09
CA ARG A 354 -11.24 20.83 -1.85
C ARG A 354 -12.70 21.04 -2.24
N ARG A 355 -13.63 20.26 -1.65
CA ARG A 355 -15.06 20.57 -1.76
C ARG A 355 -15.28 22.01 -1.29
N GLY A 356 -15.74 22.89 -2.17
CA GLY A 356 -16.25 24.21 -1.81
C GLY A 356 -15.24 25.36 -1.71
N TYR A 357 -14.07 25.31 -2.37
CA TYR A 357 -13.27 26.52 -2.57
C TYR A 357 -13.48 27.04 -4.00
N THR A 358 -14.50 27.88 -4.17
CA THR A 358 -14.50 28.86 -5.26
C THR A 358 -13.47 29.92 -4.85
N PRO A 359 -12.39 30.18 -5.61
CA PRO A 359 -11.63 31.39 -5.40
C PRO A 359 -12.61 32.53 -5.67
N ILE A 360 -12.91 33.32 -4.65
CA ILE A 360 -13.51 34.63 -4.88
C ILE A 360 -12.44 35.41 -5.65
N ALA A 361 -12.78 35.78 -6.89
CA ALA A 361 -11.95 36.57 -7.78
C ALA A 361 -11.70 37.96 -7.20
#